data_AF-A0A7K2EBN4-F1
#
_entry.id   AF-A0A7K2EBN4-F1
#
_cell.length_a   1.000
_cell.length_b   1.000
_cell.length_c   1.000
_cell.angle_alpha   90.00
_cell.angle_beta   90.00
_cell.angle_gamma   90.00
#
_symmetry.space_group_name_H-M   'P 1'
#
loop_
_entity.id
_entity.type
_entity.pdbx_description
1 polymer ?
#
loop_
_entity_poly.entity_id
_entity_poly.type
_entity_poly.pdbx_seq_one_letter_code
_entity_poly.pdbx_strand_id
1 'polypeptide(L)' 'MPSYELDGKGAIVTGGGRNIGRGIAHRLAAEGAAVAVADIDETN' A
#
# COMPACT_ATOMS: atom_id res chain seq x y z
N MET A 1 -17.11 -7.08 4.64
CA MET A 1 -15.66 -7.23 4.40
C MET A 1 -14.94 -6.92 5.71
N PRO A 2 -13.89 -7.66 6.07
CA PRO A 2 -13.08 -7.31 7.24
C PRO A 2 -12.38 -5.96 7.02
N SER A 3 -12.34 -5.14 8.07
CA SER A 3 -11.65 -3.86 8.14
C SER A 3 -10.56 -3.90 9.20
N TYR A 4 -9.42 -3.29 8.91
CA TYR A 4 -8.32 -3.06 9.83
C TYR A 4 -8.27 -1.57 10.19
N GLU A 5 -8.03 -1.25 11.45
CA GLU A 5 -7.71 0.14 11.84
C GLU A 5 -6.21 0.37 11.74
N LEU A 6 -5.79 1.11 10.71
CA LEU A 6 -4.37 1.41 10.46
C LEU A 6 -4.05 2.91 10.59
N ASP A 7 -4.98 3.70 11.12
CA ASP A 7 -4.76 5.13 11.35
C ASP A 7 -3.50 5.40 12.18
N GLY A 8 -2.67 6.32 11.70
CA GLY A 8 -1.40 6.67 12.32
C GLY A 8 -0.30 5.60 12.20
N LYS A 9 -0.52 4.52 11.43
CA LYS A 9 0.50 3.52 11.13
C LYS A 9 1.18 3.80 9.78
N GLY A 10 2.46 3.46 9.69
CA GLY A 10 3.20 3.44 8.43
C GLY A 10 3.24 2.02 7.85
N ALA A 11 3.17 1.91 6.53
CA ALA A 11 3.34 0.64 5.81
C ALA A 11 4.27 0.84 4.59
N ILE A 12 5.15 -0.14 4.35
CA ILE A 12 6.01 -0.18 3.15
C ILE A 12 5.52 -1.33 2.28
N VAL A 13 5.25 -1.05 1.01
CA VAL A 13 4.88 -2.06 0.02
C VAL A 13 5.94 -2.11 -1.08
N THR A 14 6.71 -3.20 -1.12
CA THR A 14 7.64 -3.48 -2.21
C THR A 14 6.91 -4.10 -3.40
N GLY A 15 7.34 -3.78 -4.63
CA GLY A 15 6.62 -4.19 -5.84
C GLY A 15 5.22 -3.58 -5.95
N GLY A 16 5.00 -2.43 -5.31
CA GLY A 16 3.69 -1.79 -5.18
C GLY A 16 3.22 -1.03 -6.42
N GLY A 17 4.04 -0.92 -7.47
CA GLY A 17 3.69 -0.14 -8.67
C GLY A 17 2.59 -0.79 -9.52
N ARG A 18 2.41 -2.12 -9.44
CA ARG A 18 1.45 -2.83 -10.31
C ARG A 18 0.83 -4.08 -9.69
N ASN A 19 -0.18 -4.62 -10.39
CA ASN A 19 -0.87 -5.88 -10.07
C ASN A 19 -1.28 -5.95 -8.59
N ILE A 20 -0.88 -7.02 -7.90
CA ILE A 20 -1.24 -7.30 -6.51
C ILE A 20 -0.65 -6.25 -5.57
N GLY A 21 0.61 -5.83 -5.78
CA GLY A 21 1.25 -4.84 -4.93
C GLY A 21 0.50 -3.51 -4.91
N ARG A 22 0.03 -3.05 -6.08
CA ARG A 22 -0.81 -1.85 -6.19
C ARG A 22 -2.13 -2.01 -5.44
N GLY A 23 -2.79 -3.16 -5.58
CA GLY A 23 -4.02 -3.46 -4.84
C GLY A 23 -3.83 -3.45 -3.33
N ILE A 24 -2.72 -4.03 -2.85
CA ILE A 24 -2.35 -4.03 -1.43
C ILE A 24 -2.10 -2.61 -0.93
N ALA A 25 -1.30 -1.82 -1.65
CA ALA A 25 -0.99 -0.44 -1.29
C ALA A 25 -2.27 0.40 -1.14
N HIS A 26 -3.18 0.30 -2.11
CA HIS A 26 -4.46 1.00 -2.04
C HIS A 26 -5.35 0.51 -0.89
N ARG A 27 -5.41 -0.81 -0.63
CA ARG A 27 -6.22 -1.33 0.47
C ARG A 27 -5.69 -0.84 1.82
N LEU A 28 -4.37 -0.85 2.03
CA LEU A 28 -3.75 -0.36 3.27
C LEU A 28 -3.98 1.14 3.47
N ALA A 29 -3.85 1.94 2.40
CA ALA A 29 -4.12 3.37 2.46
C ALA A 29 -5.61 3.65 2.77
N ALA A 30 -6.53 2.86 2.20
CA ALA A 30 -7.96 2.97 2.49
C ALA A 30 -8.34 2.61 3.94
N GLU A 31 -7.46 1.92 4.65
CA GLU A 31 -7.63 1.55 6.07
C GLU A 31 -6.91 2.55 7.01
N GLY A 32 -6.35 3.65 6.50
CA GLY A 32 -5.75 4.73 7.29
C GLY A 32 -4.23 4.74 7.39
N ALA A 33 -3.55 3.77 6.77
CA ALA A 33 -2.08 3.73 6.82
C ALA A 33 -1.44 4.80 5.93
N ALA A 34 -0.33 5.39 6.40
CA ALA A 34 0.61 6.12 5.55
C ALA A 34 1.45 5.10 4.78
N VAL A 35 1.22 4.98 3.47
CA VAL A 35 1.85 3.94 2.63
C VAL A 35 3.00 4.51 1.81
N ALA A 36 4.19 3.93 1.97
CA ALA A 36 5.32 4.10 1.08
C ALA A 36 5.36 2.95 0.07
N VAL A 37 5.30 3.28 -1.22
CA VAL A 37 5.44 2.31 -2.31
C VAL A 37 6.88 2.32 -2.81
N ALA A 38 7.49 1.15 -2.90
CA ALA A 38 8.82 0.95 -3.46
C ALA A 38 8.73 -0.05 -4.61
N ASP A 39 9.11 0.39 -5.81
CA ASP A 39 9.23 -0.47 -6.98
C ASP A 39 10.58 -0.21 -7.66
N ILE A 40 11.09 -1.20 -8.38
CA ILE A 40 12.34 -1.07 -9.13
C ILE A 40 12.12 -0.31 -10.44
N ASP A 41 10.91 -0.39 -10.98
CA ASP A 41 10.53 0.30 -12.19
C ASP A 41 9.88 1.63 -11.82
N GLU A 42 10.65 2.69 -11.97
CA GLU A 42 10.29 4.09 -11.64
C GLU A 42 9.16 4.64 -12.54
N THR A 43 8.74 3.90 -13.57
CA THR A 43 7.68 4.35 -14.49
C THR A 43 6.27 3.93 -14.09
N ASN A 44 6.12 3.15 -13.01
CA ASN A 44 4.82 2.69 -12.50
C ASN A 44 4.16 3.63 -11.49
#